data_AF-A0ABD6EB46-F1
#
_entry.id   AF-A0ABD6EB46-F1
#
_cell.length_a   1.000
_cell.length_b   1.000
_cell.length_c   1.000
_cell.angle_alpha   90.00
_cell.angle_beta   90.00
_cell.angle_gamma   90.00
#
_symmetry.space_group_name_H-M   'P 1'
#
loop_
_entity.id
_entity.type
_entity.pdbx_description
1 polymer ?
#
loop_
_entity_poly.entity_id
_entity_poly.type
_entity_poly.pdbx_seq_one_letter_code
_entity_poly.pdbx_strand_id
1 'polypeptide(L)'
;MSAALQAKFEITESWSERLSLFEELSLASREFPERAALFSHHLQSAFYHPLAAVRSIAYEISLSLLSANSSLSEYYTNAFIAAILHKDATISAHALSFLPRFVTACQTSASRLIEAAAKAVQKCPSPSSCKYLAFAMAALNNIELEQDQQHSPKHK
;
A
#
# COMPACT_ATOMS: atom_id res chain seq x y z
N MET A 1 -3.90 10.60 19.67
CA MET A 1 -3.95 11.42 18.44
C MET A 1 -5.16 12.34 18.52
N SER A 2 -4.96 13.64 18.28
CA SER A 2 -5.95 14.68 18.60
C SER A 2 -6.70 15.19 17.36
N ALA A 3 -7.89 15.74 17.57
CA ALA A 3 -8.69 16.43 16.56
C ALA A 3 -7.92 17.56 15.84
N ALA A 4 -6.85 18.09 16.46
CA ALA A 4 -5.99 19.10 15.87
C ALA A 4 -5.20 18.58 14.66
N LEU A 5 -4.75 17.32 14.66
CA LEU A 5 -4.03 16.75 13.52
C LEU A 5 -4.95 16.57 12.30
N GLN A 6 -6.20 16.17 12.55
CA GLN A 6 -7.21 16.01 11.51
C GLN A 6 -7.60 17.35 10.88
N ALA A 7 -7.81 18.39 11.69
CA ALA A 7 -8.05 19.75 11.18
C ALA A 7 -6.87 20.25 10.32
N LYS A 8 -5.62 19.96 10.69
CA LYS A 8 -4.46 20.34 9.87
C LYS A 8 -4.46 19.66 8.50
N PHE A 9 -4.84 18.39 8.41
CA PHE A 9 -4.95 17.68 7.12
C PHE A 9 -6.04 18.28 6.20
N GLU A 10 -7.07 18.89 6.75
CA GLU A 10 -8.16 19.54 6.00
C GLU A 10 -7.77 20.92 5.46
N ILE A 11 -6.93 21.67 6.17
CA ILE A 11 -6.60 23.08 5.87
C ILE A 11 -5.31 23.21 5.03
N THR A 12 -4.46 22.17 5.02
CA THR A 12 -3.11 22.25 4.44
C THR A 12 -3.11 22.07 2.92
N GLU A 13 -2.81 23.16 2.20
CA GLU A 13 -2.68 23.18 0.74
C GLU A 13 -1.22 22.97 0.25
N SER A 14 -0.21 23.24 1.09
CA SER A 14 1.19 23.17 0.67
C SER A 14 1.78 21.75 0.76
N TRP A 15 2.63 21.39 -0.21
CA TRP A 15 3.27 20.06 -0.26
C TRP A 15 4.28 19.83 0.86
N SER A 16 4.98 20.87 1.33
CA SER A 16 5.95 20.79 2.42
C SER A 16 5.29 20.55 3.78
N GLU A 17 4.17 21.23 4.05
CA GLU A 17 3.41 21.01 5.28
C GLU A 17 2.77 19.62 5.30
N ARG A 18 2.33 19.11 4.15
CA ARG A 18 1.84 17.72 4.04
C ARG A 18 2.89 16.70 4.44
N LEU A 19 4.17 16.89 4.08
CA LEU A 19 5.23 15.95 4.49
C LEU A 19 5.37 15.90 6.01
N SER A 20 5.46 17.05 6.67
CA SER A 20 5.57 17.12 8.14
C SER A 20 4.37 16.49 8.84
N LEU A 21 3.15 16.66 8.30
CA LEU A 21 1.95 16.00 8.84
C LEU A 21 2.00 14.48 8.73
N PHE A 22 2.51 13.95 7.61
CA PHE A 22 2.70 12.50 7.44
C PHE A 22 3.81 11.96 8.33
N GLU A 23 4.89 12.71 8.55
CA GLU A 23 5.94 12.35 9.51
C GLU A 23 5.39 12.31 10.95
N GLU A 24 4.61 13.31 11.36
CA GLU A 24 3.93 13.35 12.66
C GLU A 24 2.97 12.16 12.81
N LEU A 25 2.18 11.87 11.77
CA LEU A 25 1.30 10.70 11.73
C LEU A 25 2.08 9.38 11.84
N SER A 26 3.23 9.27 11.15
CA SER A 26 4.07 8.07 11.20
C SER A 26 4.68 7.84 12.58
N LEU A 27 5.07 8.89 13.28
CA LEU A 27 5.55 8.80 14.66
C LEU A 27 4.40 8.36 15.59
N ALA A 28 3.24 9.00 15.47
CA ALA A 28 2.08 8.68 16.29
C ALA A 28 1.54 7.25 16.06
N SER A 29 1.60 6.75 14.82
CA SER A 29 1.13 5.41 14.47
C SER A 29 2.00 4.29 15.04
N ARG A 30 3.25 4.58 15.45
CA ARG A 30 4.10 3.59 16.14
C ARG A 30 3.62 3.31 17.56
N GLU A 31 3.05 4.32 18.21
CA GLU A 31 2.51 4.21 19.56
C GLU A 31 1.05 3.73 19.56
N PHE A 32 0.25 4.18 18.58
CA PHE A 32 -1.18 3.87 18.49
C PHE A 32 -1.59 3.53 17.05
N PRO A 33 -1.23 2.34 16.53
CA PRO A 33 -1.43 1.97 15.13
C PRO A 33 -2.90 1.99 14.71
N GLU A 34 -3.81 1.56 15.57
CA GLU A 34 -5.25 1.55 15.31
C GLU A 34 -5.83 2.95 15.04
N ARG A 35 -5.22 3.99 15.62
CA ARG A 35 -5.67 5.38 15.43
C ARG A 35 -5.27 5.95 14.06
N ALA A 36 -4.26 5.37 13.40
CA ALA A 36 -3.90 5.77 12.05
C ALA A 36 -5.01 5.44 11.04
N ALA A 37 -5.90 4.49 11.34
CA ALA A 37 -7.06 4.18 10.51
C ALA A 37 -8.03 5.37 10.37
N LEU A 38 -8.07 6.29 11.34
CA LEU A 38 -8.86 7.52 11.24
C LEU A 38 -8.42 8.42 10.08
N PHE A 39 -7.19 8.25 9.60
CA PHE A 39 -6.59 9.02 8.52
C PHE A 39 -6.59 8.26 7.19
N SER A 40 -7.37 7.18 7.07
CA SER A 40 -7.40 6.30 5.89
C SER A 40 -7.61 7.06 4.58
N HIS A 41 -8.54 8.02 4.56
CA HIS A 41 -8.79 8.85 3.37
C HIS A 41 -7.53 9.64 2.95
N HIS A 42 -6.85 10.26 3.91
CA HIS A 42 -5.62 11.01 3.64
C HIS A 42 -4.49 10.09 3.17
N LEU A 43 -4.34 8.92 3.79
CA LEU A 43 -3.37 7.89 3.38
C LEU A 43 -3.60 7.43 1.94
N GLN A 44 -4.85 7.13 1.56
CA GLN A 44 -5.20 6.72 0.20
C GLN A 44 -4.90 7.82 -0.81
N SER A 45 -5.24 9.08 -0.49
CA SER A 45 -4.93 10.22 -1.36
C SER A 45 -3.44 10.44 -1.54
N ALA A 46 -2.63 10.07 -0.55
CA ALA A 46 -1.19 10.24 -0.56
C ALA A 46 -0.46 9.23 -1.44
N PHE A 47 -1.10 8.13 -1.86
CA PHE A 47 -0.47 7.10 -2.71
C PHE A 47 -0.05 7.63 -4.09
N TYR A 48 -0.69 8.68 -4.57
CA TYR A 48 -0.36 9.34 -5.82
C TYR A 48 0.13 10.79 -5.61
N HIS A 49 0.61 11.11 -4.40
CA HIS A 49 1.20 12.41 -4.11
C HIS A 49 2.48 12.61 -4.94
N PRO A 50 2.80 13.83 -5.43
CA PRO A 50 4.01 14.09 -6.22
C PRO A 50 5.32 13.76 -5.48
N LEU A 51 5.39 14.08 -4.19
CA LEU A 51 6.56 13.79 -3.37
C LEU A 51 6.65 12.31 -3.00
N ALA A 52 7.77 11.66 -3.36
CA ALA A 52 8.00 10.25 -3.06
C ALA A 52 8.00 9.96 -1.54
N ALA A 53 8.60 10.82 -0.72
CA ALA A 53 8.62 10.65 0.73
C ALA A 53 7.22 10.52 1.34
N VAL A 54 6.27 11.34 0.90
CA VAL A 54 4.87 11.28 1.32
C VAL A 54 4.25 9.94 0.92
N ARG A 55 4.48 9.48 -0.32
CA ARG A 55 4.00 8.17 -0.78
C ARG A 55 4.56 7.04 0.07
N SER A 56 5.87 7.05 0.34
CA SER A 56 6.53 6.02 1.15
C SER A 56 5.93 5.94 2.54
N ILE A 57 5.78 7.07 3.23
CA ILE A 57 5.17 7.09 4.57
C ILE A 57 3.75 6.55 4.52
N ALA A 58 2.95 6.96 3.55
CA ALA A 58 1.58 6.48 3.40
C ALA A 58 1.51 4.97 3.15
N TYR A 59 2.39 4.43 2.29
CA TYR A 59 2.49 2.99 2.05
C TYR A 59 2.90 2.22 3.30
N GLU A 60 3.91 2.69 4.04
CA GLU A 60 4.35 2.02 5.27
C GLU A 60 3.25 1.98 6.33
N ILE A 61 2.59 3.10 6.61
CA ILE A 61 1.50 3.17 7.58
C ILE A 61 0.35 2.26 7.15
N SER A 62 0.00 2.26 5.86
CA SER A 62 -1.08 1.42 5.34
C SER A 62 -0.74 -0.06 5.46
N LEU A 63 0.50 -0.47 5.18
CA LEU A 63 0.96 -1.84 5.37
C LEU A 63 0.89 -2.26 6.84
N SER A 64 1.30 -1.39 7.77
CA SER A 64 1.16 -1.65 9.21
C SER A 64 -0.31 -1.82 9.63
N LEU A 65 -1.21 -0.98 9.10
CA LEU A 65 -2.65 -1.08 9.35
C LEU A 65 -3.24 -2.39 8.82
N LEU A 66 -2.83 -2.81 7.62
CA LEU A 66 -3.27 -4.05 7.01
C LEU A 66 -2.78 -5.29 7.78
N SER A 67 -1.54 -5.26 8.28
CA SER A 67 -1.02 -6.32 9.14
C SER A 67 -1.77 -6.41 10.48
N ALA A 68 -2.23 -5.28 11.01
CA ALA A 68 -3.02 -5.25 12.25
C ALA A 68 -4.50 -5.62 12.02
N ASN A 69 -5.06 -5.28 10.87
CA ASN A 69 -6.45 -5.53 10.53
C ASN A 69 -6.66 -5.75 9.02
N SER A 70 -6.75 -7.01 8.61
CA SER A 70 -6.93 -7.42 7.21
C SER A 70 -8.27 -7.02 6.60
N SER A 71 -9.28 -6.68 7.41
CA SER A 71 -10.58 -6.17 6.91
C SER A 71 -10.44 -4.82 6.19
N LEU A 72 -9.34 -4.09 6.42
CA LEU A 72 -9.05 -2.83 5.73
C LEU A 72 -8.48 -3.02 4.31
N SER A 73 -8.19 -4.26 3.90
CA SER A 73 -7.55 -4.60 2.62
C SER A 73 -8.22 -3.96 1.40
N GLU A 74 -9.55 -4.01 1.32
CA GLU A 74 -10.27 -3.50 0.15
C GLU A 74 -10.12 -1.97 -0.01
N TYR A 75 -10.11 -1.23 1.11
CA TYR A 75 -9.96 0.22 1.13
C TYR A 75 -8.63 0.67 0.54
N TYR A 76 -7.54 -0.01 0.89
CA TYR A 76 -6.20 0.33 0.41
C TYR A 76 -5.88 -0.29 -0.95
N THR A 77 -6.48 -1.45 -1.28
CA THR A 77 -6.25 -2.14 -2.56
C THR A 77 -6.63 -1.25 -3.74
N ASN A 78 -7.83 -0.64 -3.71
CA ASN A 78 -8.30 0.18 -4.83
C ASN A 78 -7.42 1.43 -5.03
N ALA A 79 -7.04 2.10 -3.95
CA ALA A 79 -6.13 3.24 -4.00
C ALA A 79 -4.73 2.84 -4.51
N PHE A 80 -4.23 1.67 -4.11
CA PHE A 80 -2.94 1.16 -4.55
C PHE A 80 -2.94 0.76 -6.03
N ILE A 81 -4.02 0.14 -6.52
CA ILE A 81 -4.22 -0.13 -7.96
C ILE A 81 -4.21 1.17 -8.76
N ALA A 82 -4.87 2.23 -8.27
CA ALA A 82 -4.85 3.53 -8.91
C ALA A 82 -3.43 4.13 -8.97
N ALA A 83 -2.61 3.92 -7.94
CA ALA A 83 -1.21 4.35 -7.93
C ALA A 83 -0.34 3.53 -8.90
N ILE A 84 -0.52 2.20 -8.98
CA ILE A 84 0.17 1.33 -9.95
C ILE A 84 -0.15 1.74 -11.38
N LEU A 85 -1.43 2.01 -11.68
CA LEU A 85 -1.91 2.36 -13.02
C LEU A 85 -1.83 3.88 -13.31
N HIS A 86 -1.16 4.63 -12.44
CA HIS A 86 -1.12 6.08 -12.54
C HIS A 86 -0.48 6.55 -13.86
N LYS A 87 -0.96 7.68 -14.41
CA LYS A 87 -0.46 8.24 -15.68
C LYS A 87 1.01 8.70 -15.61
N ASP A 88 1.44 9.11 -14.42
CA ASP A 88 2.83 9.46 -14.13
C ASP A 88 3.64 8.20 -13.84
N ALA A 89 4.64 7.94 -14.68
CA ALA A 89 5.51 6.77 -14.58
C ALA A 89 6.32 6.73 -13.28
N THR A 90 6.65 7.88 -12.68
CA THR A 90 7.40 7.94 -11.42
C THR A 90 6.55 7.50 -10.22
N ILE A 91 5.26 7.82 -10.24
CA ILE A 91 4.29 7.36 -9.24
C ILE A 91 4.05 5.86 -9.43
N SER A 92 3.80 5.42 -10.65
CA SER A 92 3.60 4.01 -11.00
C SER A 92 4.80 3.15 -10.60
N ALA A 93 6.01 3.53 -11.00
CA ALA A 93 7.25 2.81 -10.66
C ALA A 93 7.49 2.76 -9.14
N HIS A 94 7.18 3.84 -8.43
CA HIS A 94 7.30 3.85 -6.97
C HIS A 94 6.24 2.97 -6.30
N ALA A 95 5.01 2.92 -6.80
CA ALA A 95 4.00 2.00 -6.28
C ALA A 95 4.42 0.54 -6.52
N LEU A 96 4.95 0.23 -7.71
CA LEU A 96 5.45 -1.10 -8.04
C LEU A 96 6.55 -1.58 -7.08
N SER A 97 7.42 -0.72 -6.56
CA SER A 97 8.45 -1.13 -5.60
C SER A 97 7.88 -1.65 -4.27
N PHE A 98 6.65 -1.29 -3.92
CA PHE A 98 5.95 -1.77 -2.72
C PHE A 98 5.01 -2.96 -3.00
N LEU A 99 4.80 -3.31 -4.28
CA LEU A 99 3.85 -4.33 -4.71
C LEU A 99 4.00 -5.67 -3.99
N PRO A 100 5.21 -6.27 -3.81
CA PRO A 100 5.33 -7.56 -3.15
C PRO A 100 4.76 -7.56 -1.73
N ARG A 101 4.98 -6.46 -0.98
CA ARG A 101 4.49 -6.31 0.39
C ARG A 101 2.97 -6.14 0.44
N PHE A 102 2.40 -5.41 -0.50
CA PHE A 102 0.95 -5.26 -0.62
C PHE A 102 0.27 -6.57 -1.03
N VAL A 103 0.89 -7.39 -1.87
CA VAL A 103 0.38 -8.72 -2.22
C VAL A 103 0.34 -9.63 -0.98
N THR A 104 1.40 -9.62 -0.16
CA THR A 104 1.42 -10.35 1.12
C THR A 104 0.36 -9.86 2.09
N ALA A 105 0.16 -8.53 2.19
CA ALA A 105 -0.78 -7.93 3.12
C ALA A 105 -2.25 -8.04 2.67
N CYS A 106 -2.53 -8.05 1.37
CA CYS A 106 -3.87 -8.06 0.78
C CYS A 106 -4.14 -9.38 0.05
N GLN A 107 -3.99 -10.52 0.73
CA GLN A 107 -4.05 -11.86 0.12
C GLN A 107 -5.32 -12.09 -0.72
N THR A 108 -6.48 -11.64 -0.23
CA THR A 108 -7.77 -11.78 -0.93
C THR A 108 -7.85 -11.01 -2.25
N SER A 109 -7.02 -9.99 -2.43
CA SER A 109 -6.98 -9.15 -3.63
C SER A 109 -5.64 -9.26 -4.37
N ALA A 110 -4.77 -10.19 -3.99
CA ALA A 110 -3.43 -10.32 -4.53
C ALA A 110 -3.45 -10.51 -6.05
N SER A 111 -4.35 -11.33 -6.60
CA SER A 111 -4.48 -11.53 -8.04
C SER A 111 -4.83 -10.23 -8.78
N ARG A 112 -5.70 -9.38 -8.21
CA ARG A 112 -6.06 -8.07 -8.79
C ARG A 112 -4.85 -7.12 -8.80
N LEU A 113 -4.03 -7.16 -7.75
CA LEU A 113 -2.79 -6.37 -7.66
C LEU A 113 -1.77 -6.81 -8.71
N ILE A 114 -1.59 -8.12 -8.90
CA ILE A 114 -0.70 -8.67 -9.92
C ILE A 114 -1.17 -8.31 -11.33
N GLU A 115 -2.47 -8.40 -11.61
CA GLU A 115 -3.04 -8.03 -12.91
C GLU A 115 -2.81 -6.55 -13.23
N ALA A 116 -3.08 -5.66 -12.27
CA ALA A 116 -2.82 -4.23 -12.42
C ALA A 116 -1.33 -3.95 -12.66
N ALA A 117 -0.44 -4.61 -11.92
CA ALA A 117 0.99 -4.48 -12.09
C ALA A 117 1.47 -4.97 -13.46
N ALA A 118 0.95 -6.09 -13.94
CA ALA A 118 1.27 -6.60 -15.28
C ALA A 118 0.89 -5.58 -16.37
N LYS A 119 -0.30 -4.96 -16.27
CA LYS A 119 -0.72 -3.88 -17.18
C LYS A 119 0.22 -2.67 -17.12
N ALA A 120 0.64 -2.26 -15.92
CA ALA A 120 1.57 -1.15 -15.74
C ALA A 120 2.95 -1.44 -16.35
N VAL A 121 3.51 -2.64 -16.12
CA VAL A 121 4.78 -3.08 -16.68
C VAL A 121 4.73 -3.15 -18.21
N GLN A 122 3.62 -3.66 -18.79
CA GLN A 122 3.44 -3.70 -20.24
C GLN A 122 3.44 -2.31 -20.86
N LYS A 123 2.81 -1.33 -20.19
CA LYS A 123 2.72 0.05 -20.67
C LYS A 123 4.07 0.78 -20.63
N CYS A 124 4.89 0.52 -19.60
CA CYS A 124 6.19 1.17 -19.43
C CYS A 124 7.20 0.18 -18.83
N PRO A 125 7.76 -0.73 -19.66
CA PRO A 125 8.65 -1.77 -19.16
C PRO A 125 9.97 -1.16 -18.69
N SER A 126 10.43 -1.62 -17.53
CA SER A 126 11.77 -1.32 -17.01
C SER A 126 12.32 -2.53 -16.26
N PRO A 127 13.64 -2.69 -16.17
CA PRO A 127 14.24 -3.80 -15.40
C PRO A 127 13.73 -3.87 -13.96
N SER A 128 13.59 -2.70 -13.31
CA SER A 128 13.08 -2.61 -11.94
C SER A 128 11.61 -3.01 -11.86
N SER A 129 10.76 -2.50 -12.76
CA SER A 129 9.33 -2.81 -12.79
C SER A 129 9.08 -4.31 -13.01
N CYS A 130 9.83 -4.95 -13.91
CA CYS A 130 9.78 -6.39 -14.15
C CYS A 130 10.22 -7.19 -12.91
N LYS A 131 11.30 -6.74 -12.25
CA LYS A 131 11.80 -7.37 -11.02
C LYS A 131 10.76 -7.32 -9.90
N TYR A 132 10.11 -6.18 -9.68
CA TYR A 132 9.09 -6.04 -8.66
C TYR A 132 7.85 -6.90 -8.96
N LEU A 133 7.42 -6.99 -10.21
CA LEU A 133 6.36 -7.90 -10.62
C LEU A 133 6.73 -9.36 -10.36
N ALA A 134 7.92 -9.79 -10.73
CA ALA A 134 8.39 -11.16 -10.47
C ALA A 134 8.41 -11.49 -8.97
N PHE A 135 8.87 -10.56 -8.13
CA PHE A 135 8.84 -10.72 -6.67
C PHE A 135 7.42 -10.80 -6.12
N ALA A 136 6.48 -10.02 -6.67
CA ALA A 136 5.09 -10.06 -6.26
C ALA A 136 4.41 -11.38 -6.66
N MET A 137 4.71 -11.90 -7.86
CA MET A 137 4.22 -13.21 -8.30
C MET A 137 4.75 -14.34 -7.41
N ALA A 138 6.04 -14.29 -7.03
CA ALA A 138 6.60 -15.24 -6.07
C ALA A 138 5.90 -15.16 -4.70
N ALA A 139 5.59 -13.95 -4.22
CA ALA A 139 4.83 -13.76 -2.99
C ALA A 139 3.41 -14.35 -3.07
N LEU A 140 2.71 -14.19 -4.20
CA LEU A 140 1.40 -14.81 -4.43
C LEU A 140 1.48 -16.34 -4.37
N ASN A 141 2.44 -16.95 -5.08
CA ASN A 141 2.61 -18.41 -5.07
C ASN A 141 2.86 -18.96 -3.66
N ASN A 142 3.61 -18.24 -2.82
CA ASN A 142 3.84 -18.66 -1.44
C ASN A 142 2.55 -18.65 -0.61
N ILE A 143 1.67 -17.67 -0.81
CA ILE A 143 0.35 -17.61 -0.14
C ILE A 143 -0.50 -18.82 -0.55
N GLU A 144 -0.53 -19.15 -1.84
CA GLU A 144 -1.31 -20.28 -2.36
C GLU A 144 -0.82 -21.61 -1.78
N LEU A 145 0.50 -21.81 -1.71
CA LEU A 145 1.10 -23.00 -1.11
C LEU A 145 0.81 -23.14 0.40
N GLU A 146 0.76 -22.03 1.15
CA GLU A 146 0.40 -22.04 2.57
C GLU A 146 -1.08 -22.41 2.79
N GLN A 147 -1.97 -21.96 1.91
CA GLN A 147 -3.41 -22.28 1.97
C GLN A 147 -3.68 -23.76 1.67
N ASP A 148 -2.99 -24.34 0.69
CA ASP A 148 -3.11 -25.77 0.35
C ASP A 148 -2.65 -26.70 1.49
N GLN A 149 -1.64 -26.28 2.25
CA GLN A 149 -1.14 -27.05 3.41
C GLN A 149 -2.11 -27.02 4.61
N GLN A 150 -2.89 -25.95 4.77
CA GLN A 150 -3.90 -25.84 5.83
C GLN A 150 -5.21 -26.61 5.53
N HIS A 151 -5.45 -26.99 4.27
CA HIS A 151 -6.63 -27.75 3.85
C HIS A 151 -6.41 -29.27 3.69
N SER A 152 -5.22 -29.79 4.03
CA SER A 152 -5.04 -31.25 4.15
C SER A 152 -5.71 -31.77 5.44
N PRO A 153 -6.79 -32.58 5.37
CA PRO A 153 -7.41 -33.13 6.58
C PRO A 153 -6.40 -34.01 7.29
N LYS A 154 -6.18 -33.74 8.58
CA LYS A 154 -5.50 -34.69 9.48
C LYS A 154 -6.38 -35.93 9.58
N HIS A 155 -6.18 -36.90 8.70
CA HIS A 155 -6.63 -38.26 8.94
C HIS A 155 -5.73 -38.86 10.01
N LYS A 156 -6.24 -38.90 11.25
CA LYS A 156 -6.04 -39.98 12.22
C LYS A 156 -7.01 -39.82 13.38
#